data_AF-A0A7C2ZL92-F1
#
_entry.id   AF-A0A7C2ZL92-F1
#
_cell.length_a   1.000
_cell.length_b   1.000
_cell.length_c   1.000
_cell.angle_alpha   90.00
_cell.angle_beta   90.00
_cell.angle_gamma   90.00
#
_symmetry.space_group_name_H-M   'P 1'
#
loop_
_entity.id
_entity.type
_entity.pdbx_description
1 polymer ?
#
loop_
_entity_poly.entity_id
_entity_poly.type
_entity_poly.pdbx_seq_one_letter_code
_entity_poly.pdbx_strand_id
1 'polypeptide(L)'
;GMHHAGIDYGGGFCIFNDVAVCAKMLLEDYGFKRILILDTDAHAGDGTMDIFYEDPSVLFISVHQDPRTLYPGKGFIWEVGAEEGKGFTICVPLPPRSGDDVYKLVLEEIFMPVAREFKPDVIIRNGGSDPHWGDALTNLGLSLSGFKMIGEYVKRAADEVCSGRLVDLIGSGYNPVVLPKAWTAIILGIAGVNMELKEVFKPPSWLNSPEILEAAKKIIDEVKVVHSEYWDCFK
;
A
#
# COMPACT_ATOMS: atom_id res chain seq x y z
N GLY A 1 7.55 -7.12 10.33
CA GLY A 1 6.62 -7.10 9.19
C GLY A 1 7.17 -8.00 8.09
N MET A 2 6.87 -7.68 6.83
CA MET A 2 7.31 -8.48 5.67
C MET A 2 8.07 -7.68 4.60
N HIS A 3 8.24 -6.37 4.79
CA HIS A 3 8.65 -5.43 3.71
C HIS A 3 9.90 -4.57 3.99
N HIS A 4 10.50 -4.64 5.19
CA HIS A 4 11.62 -3.77 5.59
C HIS A 4 13.01 -4.40 5.39
N ALA A 5 13.08 -5.69 5.10
CA ALA A 5 14.36 -6.33 4.77
C ALA A 5 14.70 -6.02 3.30
N GLY A 6 15.92 -5.51 3.06
CA GLY A 6 16.43 -5.20 1.73
C GLY A 6 17.30 -6.32 1.17
N ILE A 7 18.13 -6.00 0.17
CA ILE A 7 18.98 -6.99 -0.52
C ILE A 7 20.01 -7.62 0.43
N ASP A 8 20.64 -6.82 1.30
CA ASP A 8 21.76 -7.23 2.15
C ASP A 8 21.59 -6.86 3.64
N TYR A 9 20.37 -6.47 4.06
CA TYR A 9 20.06 -6.12 5.44
C TYR A 9 18.64 -6.52 5.88
N GLY A 10 18.47 -6.72 7.19
CA GLY A 10 17.16 -6.77 7.85
C GLY A 10 16.82 -5.43 8.51
N GLY A 11 15.53 -5.17 8.75
CA GLY A 11 15.04 -3.90 9.30
C GLY A 11 13.60 -4.02 9.80
N GLY A 12 13.14 -3.12 10.68
CA GLY A 12 11.73 -3.04 11.11
C GLY A 12 11.07 -4.38 11.49
N PHE A 13 11.74 -5.20 12.28
CA PHE A 13 11.30 -6.56 12.66
C PHE A 13 11.14 -7.56 11.49
N CYS A 14 11.76 -7.29 10.33
CA CYS A 14 11.79 -8.15 9.16
C CYS A 14 13.20 -8.73 9.01
N ILE A 15 13.32 -10.06 9.08
CA ILE A 15 14.58 -10.78 8.80
C ILE A 15 14.69 -11.07 7.30
N PHE A 16 13.57 -11.43 6.68
CA PHE A 16 13.43 -11.65 5.25
C PHE A 16 12.31 -10.76 4.70
N ASN A 17 12.31 -10.57 3.39
CA ASN A 17 11.27 -9.85 2.68
C ASN A 17 10.32 -10.84 1.99
N ASP A 18 9.30 -11.31 2.72
CA ASP A 18 8.36 -12.32 2.20
C ASP A 18 7.63 -11.81 0.95
N VAL A 19 7.36 -10.50 0.86
CA VAL A 19 6.73 -9.86 -0.31
C VAL A 19 7.62 -10.01 -1.54
N ALA A 20 8.91 -9.67 -1.41
CA ALA A 20 9.86 -9.76 -2.50
C ALA A 20 10.18 -11.21 -2.90
N VAL A 21 10.26 -12.12 -1.93
CA VAL A 21 10.42 -13.56 -2.21
C VAL A 21 9.24 -14.07 -3.02
N CYS A 22 8.00 -13.74 -2.64
CA CYS A 22 6.81 -14.12 -3.39
C CYS A 22 6.85 -13.59 -4.83
N ALA A 23 7.20 -12.31 -5.02
CA ALA A 23 7.30 -11.70 -6.35
C ALA A 23 8.40 -12.36 -7.21
N LYS A 24 9.61 -12.57 -6.68
CA LYS A 24 10.69 -13.22 -7.42
C LYS A 24 10.34 -14.65 -7.82
N MET A 25 9.75 -15.43 -6.92
CA MET A 25 9.27 -16.78 -7.25
C MET A 25 8.26 -16.76 -8.42
N LEU A 26 7.30 -15.83 -8.40
CA LEU A 26 6.30 -15.73 -9.47
C LEU A 26 6.93 -15.37 -10.83
N LEU A 27 7.93 -14.49 -10.85
CA LEU A 27 8.68 -14.13 -12.06
C LEU A 27 9.53 -15.28 -12.60
N GLU A 28 10.30 -15.93 -11.72
CA GLU A 28 11.35 -16.90 -12.08
C GLU A 28 10.79 -18.31 -12.29
N ASP A 29 9.92 -18.78 -11.40
CA ASP A 29 9.47 -20.17 -11.36
C ASP A 29 8.11 -20.39 -12.04
N TYR A 30 7.25 -19.37 -12.05
CA TYR A 30 5.86 -19.47 -12.55
C TYR A 30 5.62 -18.70 -13.85
N GLY A 31 6.64 -18.02 -14.39
CA GLY A 31 6.61 -17.40 -15.71
C GLY A 31 5.81 -16.10 -15.81
N PHE A 32 5.42 -15.50 -14.69
CA PHE A 32 4.83 -14.16 -14.66
C PHE A 32 5.85 -13.13 -15.20
N LYS A 33 5.38 -12.03 -15.77
CA LYS A 33 6.22 -10.99 -16.40
C LYS A 33 6.03 -9.62 -15.79
N ARG A 34 4.85 -9.34 -15.23
CA ARG A 34 4.54 -8.09 -14.55
C ARG A 34 3.85 -8.35 -13.22
N ILE A 35 4.42 -7.87 -12.13
CA ILE A 35 3.85 -7.99 -10.79
C ILE A 35 3.56 -6.60 -10.26
N LEU A 36 2.34 -6.38 -9.77
CA LEU A 36 2.01 -5.16 -9.04
C LEU A 36 1.96 -5.49 -7.55
N ILE A 37 2.77 -4.80 -6.76
CA ILE A 37 2.74 -4.86 -5.30
C ILE A 37 2.07 -3.60 -4.77
N LEU A 38 0.94 -3.74 -4.07
CA LEU A 38 0.31 -2.65 -3.33
C LEU A 38 0.58 -2.86 -1.83
N ASP A 39 1.38 -1.99 -1.25
CA ASP A 39 1.68 -1.96 0.17
C ASP A 39 0.88 -0.88 0.88
N THR A 40 0.13 -1.31 1.89
CA THR A 40 -0.75 -0.46 2.72
C THR A 40 -0.42 -0.56 4.21
N ASP A 41 0.75 -1.10 4.56
CA ASP A 41 1.34 -0.91 5.88
C ASP A 41 1.57 0.60 6.13
N ALA A 42 1.46 1.04 7.38
CA ALA A 42 1.59 2.46 7.69
C ALA A 42 3.04 2.97 7.53
N HIS A 43 4.02 2.07 7.55
CA HIS A 43 5.42 2.36 7.31
C HIS A 43 5.74 2.14 5.82
N ALA A 44 6.67 2.93 5.28
CA ALA A 44 7.12 2.70 3.91
C ALA A 44 7.81 1.33 3.80
N GLY A 45 7.48 0.55 2.77
CA GLY A 45 8.14 -0.72 2.46
C GLY A 45 9.52 -0.52 1.84
N ASP A 46 10.45 0.05 2.59
CA ASP A 46 11.79 0.41 2.13
C ASP A 46 12.64 -0.77 1.65
N GLY A 47 12.49 -1.94 2.26
CA GLY A 47 13.17 -3.16 1.81
C GLY A 47 12.63 -3.66 0.48
N THR A 48 11.31 -3.66 0.29
CA THR A 48 10.68 -4.04 -0.99
C THR A 48 11.08 -3.06 -2.09
N MET A 49 11.09 -1.76 -1.76
CA MET A 49 11.57 -0.70 -2.64
C MET A 49 13.04 -0.95 -3.04
N ASP A 50 13.92 -1.22 -2.09
CA ASP A 50 15.35 -1.50 -2.33
C ASP A 50 15.57 -2.69 -3.28
N ILE A 51 14.84 -3.78 -3.09
CA ILE A 51 15.01 -5.01 -3.89
C ILE A 51 14.58 -4.83 -5.35
N PHE A 52 13.55 -4.03 -5.63
CA PHE A 52 12.99 -3.85 -6.98
C PHE A 52 13.28 -2.48 -7.60
N TYR A 53 14.15 -1.68 -6.99
CA TYR A 53 14.33 -0.27 -7.37
C TYR A 53 14.73 -0.06 -8.84
N GLU A 54 15.43 -1.03 -9.43
CA GLU A 54 15.88 -1.02 -10.83
C GLU A 54 15.09 -1.99 -11.74
N ASP A 55 14.04 -2.65 -11.24
CA ASP A 55 13.36 -3.77 -11.91
C ASP A 55 11.97 -3.37 -12.45
N PRO A 56 11.82 -3.08 -13.76
CA PRO A 56 10.53 -2.68 -14.35
C PRO A 56 9.51 -3.82 -14.44
N SER A 57 9.90 -5.07 -14.14
CA SER A 57 8.94 -6.18 -14.07
C SER A 57 8.06 -6.13 -12.82
N VAL A 58 8.44 -5.30 -11.83
CA VAL A 58 7.69 -5.12 -10.59
C VAL A 58 7.32 -3.65 -10.39
N LEU A 59 6.02 -3.36 -10.41
CA LEU A 59 5.48 -2.07 -10.00
C LEU A 59 5.20 -2.12 -8.49
N PHE A 60 5.88 -1.30 -7.72
CA PHE A 60 5.69 -1.16 -6.28
C PHE A 60 4.97 0.15 -5.95
N ILE A 61 3.84 0.06 -5.26
CA ILE A 61 3.07 1.20 -4.76
C ILE A 61 3.02 1.11 -3.23
N SER A 62 3.59 2.10 -2.55
CA SER A 62 3.59 2.18 -1.08
C SER A 62 2.73 3.35 -0.60
N VAL A 63 1.71 3.05 0.22
CA VAL A 63 0.80 4.03 0.82
C VAL A 63 0.99 4.04 2.34
N HIS A 64 1.78 4.99 2.82
CA HIS A 64 2.33 5.01 4.18
C HIS A 64 2.29 6.40 4.79
N GLN A 65 2.48 6.51 6.10
CA GLN A 65 2.60 7.80 6.78
C GLN A 65 3.91 8.50 6.38
N ASP A 66 3.86 9.82 6.29
CA ASP A 66 4.98 10.67 5.92
C ASP A 66 6.30 10.29 6.62
N PRO A 67 7.37 10.00 5.85
CA PRO A 67 8.65 9.53 6.37
C PRO A 67 9.39 10.56 7.24
N ARG A 68 8.99 11.83 7.23
CA ARG A 68 9.50 12.84 8.20
C ARG A 68 9.00 12.57 9.62
N THR A 69 7.95 11.76 9.76
CA THR A 69 7.24 11.53 11.01
C THR A 69 7.20 10.07 11.44
N LEU A 70 7.64 9.14 10.59
CA LEU A 70 7.60 7.71 10.87
C LEU A 70 8.84 7.00 10.31
N TYR A 71 9.26 5.94 10.99
CA TYR A 71 10.20 4.95 10.45
C TYR A 71 9.68 4.44 9.08
N PRO A 72 10.54 4.18 8.08
CA PRO A 72 12.01 4.12 8.11
C PRO A 72 12.72 5.43 7.75
N GLY A 73 12.01 6.52 7.50
CA GLY A 73 12.62 7.73 6.93
C GLY A 73 12.94 7.63 5.43
N LYS A 74 12.24 6.73 4.73
CA LYS A 74 12.23 6.55 3.26
C LYS A 74 10.79 6.45 2.76
N GLY A 75 10.58 6.53 1.46
CA GLY A 75 9.27 6.53 0.82
C GLY A 75 8.77 7.94 0.50
N PHE A 76 9.68 8.84 0.11
CA PHE A 76 9.34 10.17 -0.38
C PHE A 76 8.84 10.13 -1.82
N ILE A 77 8.06 11.12 -2.22
CA ILE A 77 7.46 11.21 -3.57
C ILE A 77 8.49 11.17 -4.71
N TRP A 78 9.75 11.58 -4.46
CA TRP A 78 10.81 11.61 -5.48
C TRP A 78 11.61 10.31 -5.59
N GLU A 79 11.35 9.33 -4.71
CA GLU A 79 11.99 8.01 -4.77
C GLU A 79 11.23 7.12 -5.78
N VAL A 80 11.52 7.33 -7.06
CA VAL A 80 10.74 6.76 -8.18
C VAL A 80 11.34 5.50 -8.83
N GLY A 81 12.44 4.98 -8.29
CA GLY A 81 13.25 3.93 -8.92
C GLY A 81 14.49 4.46 -9.62
N ALA A 82 15.32 3.56 -10.14
CA ALA A 82 16.56 3.87 -10.85
C ALA A 82 16.69 3.05 -12.14
N GLU A 83 17.58 3.48 -13.05
CA GLU A 83 17.81 2.84 -14.34
C GLU A 83 16.50 2.51 -15.09
N GLU A 84 16.32 1.26 -15.51
CA GLU A 84 15.11 0.79 -16.21
C GLU A 84 13.88 0.73 -15.30
N GLY A 85 14.06 0.71 -13.97
CA GLY A 85 12.99 0.71 -12.96
C GLY A 85 12.41 2.09 -12.64
N LYS A 86 12.91 3.18 -13.25
CA LYS A 86 12.34 4.52 -13.07
C LYS A 86 10.85 4.56 -13.43
N GLY A 87 10.06 5.11 -12.51
CA GLY A 87 8.60 5.17 -12.61
C GLY A 87 7.88 3.96 -12.01
N PHE A 88 8.57 2.85 -11.71
CA PHE A 88 7.98 1.61 -11.19
C PHE A 88 8.00 1.53 -9.66
N THR A 89 8.49 2.55 -8.96
CA THR A 89 8.26 2.77 -7.52
C THR A 89 7.39 4.01 -7.35
N ILE A 90 6.21 3.87 -6.78
CA ILE A 90 5.28 4.98 -6.50
C ILE A 90 5.09 5.08 -4.99
N CYS A 91 5.67 6.12 -4.38
CA CYS A 91 5.53 6.39 -2.96
C CYS A 91 4.46 7.45 -2.70
N VAL A 92 3.51 7.15 -1.80
CA VAL A 92 2.42 8.05 -1.42
C VAL A 92 2.52 8.36 0.09
N PRO A 93 3.36 9.34 0.49
CA PRO A 93 3.58 9.69 1.90
C PRO A 93 2.43 10.53 2.45
N LEU A 94 1.52 9.89 3.17
CA LEU A 94 0.32 10.52 3.71
C LEU A 94 0.61 11.37 4.95
N PRO A 95 -0.03 12.54 5.10
CA PRO A 95 -0.01 13.27 6.36
C PRO A 95 -0.48 12.38 7.52
N PRO A 96 0.08 12.55 8.74
CA PRO A 96 -0.53 11.96 9.91
C PRO A 96 -2.02 12.32 10.00
N ARG A 97 -2.82 11.36 10.45
CA ARG A 97 -4.28 11.38 10.60
C ARG A 97 -5.08 11.20 9.33
N SER A 98 -4.43 10.94 8.19
CA SER A 98 -5.13 10.51 6.97
C SER A 98 -5.93 9.24 7.22
N GLY A 99 -7.22 9.27 6.88
CA GLY A 99 -8.17 8.19 7.11
C GLY A 99 -8.77 7.64 5.82
N ASP A 100 -9.95 7.05 5.93
CA ASP A 100 -10.62 6.32 4.85
C ASP A 100 -10.81 7.16 3.58
N ASP A 101 -11.15 8.45 3.72
CA ASP A 101 -11.35 9.38 2.62
C ASP A 101 -10.07 9.58 1.78
N VAL A 102 -8.93 9.72 2.45
CA VAL A 102 -7.62 9.85 1.81
C VAL A 102 -7.21 8.55 1.13
N TYR A 103 -7.32 7.42 1.82
CA TYR A 103 -7.00 6.11 1.23
C TYR A 103 -7.87 5.82 0.00
N LYS A 104 -9.15 6.20 0.04
CA LYS A 104 -10.04 6.08 -1.10
C LYS A 104 -9.52 6.87 -2.31
N LEU A 105 -9.11 8.12 -2.12
CA LEU A 105 -8.55 8.93 -3.21
C LEU A 105 -7.27 8.31 -3.78
N VAL A 106 -6.36 7.82 -2.93
CA VAL A 106 -5.15 7.12 -3.41
C VAL A 106 -5.51 5.89 -4.23
N LEU A 107 -6.49 5.09 -3.77
CA LEU A 107 -6.94 3.91 -4.49
C LEU A 107 -7.59 4.27 -5.84
N GLU A 108 -8.43 5.30 -5.87
CA GLU A 108 -9.16 5.73 -7.06
C GLU A 108 -8.30 6.45 -8.09
N GLU A 109 -7.37 7.28 -7.64
CA GLU A 109 -6.64 8.23 -8.48
C GLU A 109 -5.19 7.84 -8.76
N ILE A 110 -4.63 6.88 -8.02
CA ILE A 110 -3.26 6.37 -8.24
C ILE A 110 -3.29 4.88 -8.53
N PHE A 111 -3.74 4.05 -7.57
CA PHE A 111 -3.65 2.59 -7.71
C PHE A 111 -4.45 2.05 -8.90
N MET A 112 -5.74 2.39 -9.00
CA MET A 112 -6.59 1.86 -10.07
C MET A 112 -6.14 2.31 -11.49
N PRO A 113 -5.82 3.60 -11.75
CA PRO A 113 -5.33 4.02 -13.05
C PRO A 113 -4.01 3.34 -13.44
N VAL A 114 -3.03 3.31 -12.54
CA VAL A 114 -1.72 2.71 -12.83
C VAL A 114 -1.85 1.20 -13.00
N ALA A 115 -2.67 0.51 -12.21
CA ALA A 115 -2.92 -0.93 -12.39
C ALA A 115 -3.49 -1.25 -13.79
N ARG A 116 -4.40 -0.42 -14.31
CA ARG A 116 -4.96 -0.57 -15.66
C ARG A 116 -3.94 -0.32 -16.76
N GLU A 117 -3.05 0.64 -16.57
CA GLU A 117 -2.00 0.95 -17.53
C GLU A 117 -0.90 -0.12 -17.54
N PHE A 118 -0.41 -0.50 -16.35
CA PHE A 118 0.64 -1.50 -16.16
C PHE A 118 0.22 -2.91 -16.56
N LYS A 119 -1.07 -3.27 -16.39
CA LYS A 119 -1.63 -4.60 -16.73
C LYS A 119 -0.81 -5.73 -16.13
N PRO A 120 -0.71 -5.82 -14.79
CA PRO A 120 0.04 -6.87 -14.14
C PRO A 120 -0.54 -8.25 -14.44
N ASP A 121 0.30 -9.27 -14.38
CA ASP A 121 -0.12 -10.66 -14.43
C ASP A 121 -0.72 -11.11 -13.10
N VAL A 122 -0.33 -10.47 -11.98
CA VAL A 122 -0.81 -10.74 -10.61
C VAL A 122 -0.64 -9.50 -9.75
N ILE A 123 -1.56 -9.31 -8.80
CA ILE A 123 -1.44 -8.31 -7.75
C ILE A 123 -1.00 -9.01 -6.45
N ILE A 124 0.01 -8.47 -5.78
CA ILE A 124 0.37 -8.81 -4.41
C ILE A 124 -0.05 -7.64 -3.55
N ARG A 125 -0.86 -7.88 -2.52
CA ARG A 125 -1.19 -6.87 -1.52
C ARG A 125 -0.43 -7.18 -0.23
N ASN A 126 0.15 -6.15 0.37
CA ASN A 126 0.83 -6.22 1.67
C ASN A 126 0.22 -5.20 2.66
N GLY A 127 0.33 -5.52 3.94
CA GLY A 127 -0.02 -4.62 5.05
C GLY A 127 -1.09 -5.20 5.98
N GLY A 128 -1.37 -4.50 7.07
CA GLY A 128 -2.25 -5.02 8.12
C GLY A 128 -3.04 -3.94 8.80
N SER A 129 -2.98 -3.91 10.13
CA SER A 129 -3.87 -3.06 10.94
C SER A 129 -3.22 -1.80 11.45
N ASP A 130 -1.93 -1.60 11.20
CA ASP A 130 -1.17 -0.49 11.77
C ASP A 130 -1.55 0.90 11.24
N PRO A 131 -2.23 1.10 10.08
CA PRO A 131 -2.82 2.40 9.77
C PRO A 131 -4.06 2.78 10.61
N HIS A 132 -4.55 1.89 11.47
CA HIS A 132 -5.73 2.16 12.29
C HIS A 132 -5.45 3.26 13.32
N TRP A 133 -6.40 4.15 13.60
CA TRP A 133 -6.20 5.25 14.59
C TRP A 133 -5.91 4.79 16.02
N GLY A 134 -6.19 3.52 16.31
CA GLY A 134 -5.91 2.87 17.58
C GLY A 134 -4.57 2.14 17.62
N ASP A 135 -3.78 2.13 16.54
CA ASP A 135 -2.44 1.55 16.58
C ASP A 135 -1.51 2.35 17.51
N ALA A 136 -0.48 1.69 18.04
CA ALA A 136 0.42 2.26 19.03
C ALA A 136 1.69 2.87 18.41
N LEU A 137 2.04 2.49 17.17
CA LEU A 137 3.30 2.89 16.53
C LEU A 137 3.11 3.95 15.45
N THR A 138 1.88 4.18 15.01
CA THR A 138 1.56 5.05 13.86
C THR A 138 0.53 6.10 14.28
N ASN A 139 0.22 7.02 13.39
CA ASN A 139 -0.73 8.10 13.63
C ASN A 139 -1.65 8.32 12.43
N LEU A 140 -2.01 7.25 11.71
CA LEU A 140 -3.01 7.28 10.63
C LEU A 140 -4.44 7.09 11.18
N GLY A 141 -5.43 7.11 10.29
CA GLY A 141 -6.84 7.22 10.63
C GLY A 141 -7.74 6.14 10.02
N LEU A 142 -7.25 4.97 9.62
CA LEU A 142 -8.13 3.97 8.99
C LEU A 142 -9.13 3.37 9.97
N SER A 143 -10.37 3.23 9.52
CA SER A 143 -11.40 2.43 10.16
C SER A 143 -11.39 0.98 9.67
N LEU A 144 -12.11 0.10 10.36
CA LEU A 144 -12.42 -1.24 9.87
C LEU A 144 -13.16 -1.20 8.51
N SER A 145 -14.01 -0.19 8.24
CA SER A 145 -14.59 -0.02 6.91
C SER A 145 -13.57 0.40 5.86
N GLY A 146 -12.57 1.22 6.23
CA GLY A 146 -11.47 1.59 5.35
C GLY A 146 -10.59 0.39 4.99
N PHE A 147 -10.28 -0.47 5.96
CA PHE A 147 -9.58 -1.73 5.72
C PHE A 147 -10.35 -2.67 4.78
N LYS A 148 -11.67 -2.79 4.97
CA LYS A 148 -12.53 -3.54 4.04
C LYS A 148 -12.53 -2.93 2.65
N MET A 149 -12.62 -1.61 2.55
CA MET A 149 -12.54 -0.87 1.29
C MET A 149 -11.22 -1.16 0.55
N ILE A 150 -10.07 -1.16 1.23
CA ILE A 150 -8.78 -1.53 0.60
C ILE A 150 -8.90 -2.92 -0.05
N GLY A 151 -9.40 -3.92 0.69
CA GLY A 151 -9.61 -5.27 0.15
C GLY A 151 -10.55 -5.30 -1.06
N GLU A 152 -11.63 -4.51 -1.04
CA GLU A 152 -12.57 -4.40 -2.16
C GLU A 152 -11.96 -3.77 -3.42
N TYR A 153 -11.13 -2.74 -3.28
CA TYR A 153 -10.42 -2.13 -4.42
C TYR A 153 -9.39 -3.09 -5.00
N VAL A 154 -8.67 -3.82 -4.16
CA VAL A 154 -7.67 -4.80 -4.60
C VAL A 154 -8.34 -5.96 -5.34
N LYS A 155 -9.45 -6.48 -4.81
CA LYS A 155 -10.28 -7.47 -5.52
C LYS A 155 -10.73 -6.95 -6.88
N ARG A 156 -11.30 -5.74 -6.91
CA ARG A 156 -11.81 -5.11 -8.13
C ARG A 156 -10.70 -4.96 -9.17
N ALA A 157 -9.54 -4.44 -8.77
CA ALA A 157 -8.38 -4.33 -9.64
C ALA A 157 -7.98 -5.68 -10.18
N ALA A 158 -7.85 -6.70 -9.32
CA ALA A 158 -7.44 -8.03 -9.75
C ALA A 158 -8.40 -8.65 -10.76
N ASP A 159 -9.71 -8.57 -10.49
CA ASP A 159 -10.75 -9.04 -11.40
C ASP A 159 -10.68 -8.30 -12.76
N GLU A 160 -10.38 -7.00 -12.75
CA GLU A 160 -10.31 -6.14 -13.93
C GLU A 160 -9.05 -6.36 -14.78
N VAL A 161 -7.85 -6.45 -14.18
CA VAL A 161 -6.58 -6.35 -14.90
C VAL A 161 -5.77 -7.64 -14.95
N CYS A 162 -6.02 -8.61 -14.06
CA CYS A 162 -5.22 -9.84 -13.96
C CYS A 162 -6.04 -11.12 -13.76
N SER A 163 -7.30 -11.14 -14.21
CA SER A 163 -8.20 -12.31 -14.13
C SER A 163 -8.41 -12.83 -12.71
N GLY A 164 -8.47 -11.93 -11.72
CA GLY A 164 -8.65 -12.26 -10.31
C GLY A 164 -7.42 -12.85 -9.62
N ARG A 165 -6.24 -12.85 -10.26
CA ARG A 165 -5.00 -13.38 -9.66
C ARG A 165 -4.46 -12.40 -8.61
N LEU A 166 -4.59 -12.80 -7.35
CA LEU A 166 -4.23 -12.00 -6.18
C LEU A 166 -3.57 -12.86 -5.12
N VAL A 167 -2.50 -12.35 -4.52
CA VAL A 167 -1.92 -12.85 -3.27
C VAL A 167 -2.02 -11.74 -2.22
N ASP A 168 -2.58 -12.05 -1.05
CA ASP A 168 -2.64 -11.11 0.07
C ASP A 168 -1.75 -11.59 1.21
N LEU A 169 -0.71 -10.81 1.48
CA LEU A 169 0.25 -11.01 2.55
C LEU A 169 -0.13 -10.08 3.71
N ILE A 170 -1.06 -10.56 4.54
CA ILE A 170 -1.52 -9.82 5.71
C ILE A 170 -0.49 -9.97 6.84
N GLY A 171 0.04 -8.85 7.28
CA GLY A 171 0.96 -8.75 8.42
C GLY A 171 0.94 -7.33 8.98
N SER A 172 1.66 -7.08 10.08
CA SER A 172 1.67 -5.79 10.80
C SER A 172 0.40 -5.49 11.61
N GLY A 173 0.51 -4.47 12.46
CA GLY A 173 -0.44 -4.15 13.51
C GLY A 173 0.12 -4.38 14.91
N TYR A 174 0.01 -3.38 15.77
CA TYR A 174 0.62 -3.37 17.10
C TYR A 174 -0.40 -3.18 18.22
N ASN A 175 -1.69 -3.04 17.86
CA ASN A 175 -2.79 -3.11 18.82
C ASN A 175 -3.50 -4.48 18.74
N PRO A 176 -3.39 -5.35 19.77
CA PRO A 176 -3.95 -6.71 19.76
C PRO A 176 -5.48 -6.76 19.74
N VAL A 177 -6.16 -5.65 20.06
CA VAL A 177 -7.62 -5.54 19.96
C VAL A 177 -8.06 -5.23 18.52
N VAL A 178 -7.30 -4.39 17.84
CA VAL A 178 -7.59 -3.96 16.45
C VAL A 178 -7.18 -5.03 15.45
N LEU A 179 -5.99 -5.60 15.63
CA LEU A 179 -5.34 -6.52 14.68
C LEU A 179 -6.29 -7.59 14.12
N PRO A 180 -6.96 -8.43 14.93
CA PRO A 180 -7.83 -9.47 14.40
C PRO A 180 -9.03 -8.91 13.62
N LYS A 181 -9.52 -7.71 13.97
CA LYS A 181 -10.68 -7.09 13.33
C LYS A 181 -10.31 -6.46 11.99
N ALA A 182 -9.20 -5.73 11.94
CA ALA A 182 -8.72 -5.11 10.71
C ALA A 182 -8.29 -6.16 9.68
N TRP A 183 -7.60 -7.23 10.10
CA TRP A 183 -7.27 -8.35 9.23
C TRP A 183 -8.54 -9.01 8.68
N THR A 184 -9.53 -9.25 9.54
CA THR A 184 -10.84 -9.77 9.10
C THR A 184 -11.50 -8.83 8.09
N ALA A 185 -11.43 -7.51 8.30
CA ALA A 185 -12.02 -6.52 7.38
C ALA A 185 -11.41 -6.60 5.97
N ILE A 186 -10.08 -6.66 5.88
CA ILE A 186 -9.35 -6.82 4.62
C ILE A 186 -9.79 -8.10 3.91
N ILE A 187 -9.80 -9.23 4.63
CA ILE A 187 -10.21 -10.54 4.10
C ILE A 187 -11.64 -10.50 3.58
N LEU A 188 -12.58 -9.87 4.31
CA LEU A 188 -13.97 -9.72 3.86
C LEU A 188 -14.06 -8.94 2.55
N GLY A 189 -13.29 -7.85 2.41
CA GLY A 189 -13.24 -7.06 1.18
C GLY A 189 -12.70 -7.87 0.00
N ILE A 190 -11.60 -8.59 0.20
CA ILE A 190 -10.97 -9.45 -0.83
C ILE A 190 -11.87 -10.64 -1.21
N ALA A 191 -12.55 -11.23 -0.24
CA ALA A 191 -13.46 -12.35 -0.47
C ALA A 191 -14.81 -11.91 -1.06
N GLY A 192 -15.09 -10.60 -1.12
CA GLY A 192 -16.39 -10.06 -1.54
C GLY A 192 -17.53 -10.43 -0.58
N VAL A 193 -17.22 -10.66 0.69
CA VAL A 193 -18.20 -11.05 1.71
C VAL A 193 -18.79 -9.78 2.34
N ASN A 194 -20.10 -9.61 2.19
CA ASN A 194 -20.81 -8.50 2.80
C ASN A 194 -21.09 -8.77 4.27
N MET A 195 -20.17 -8.34 5.14
CA MET A 195 -20.34 -8.38 6.59
C MET A 195 -19.84 -7.06 7.19
N GLU A 196 -20.66 -6.46 8.05
CA GLU A 196 -20.27 -5.27 8.80
C GLU A 196 -19.48 -5.65 10.05
N LEU A 197 -18.36 -4.96 10.27
CA LEU A 197 -17.59 -5.05 11.49
C LEU A 197 -17.83 -3.79 12.31
N LYS A 198 -18.08 -3.98 13.61
CA LYS A 198 -18.23 -2.87 14.55
C LYS A 198 -16.87 -2.38 15.00
N GLU A 199 -16.74 -1.06 15.07
CA GLU A 199 -15.52 -0.45 15.57
C GLU A 199 -15.21 -0.84 17.02
N VAL A 200 -13.91 -0.94 17.31
CA VAL A 200 -13.41 -1.34 18.63
C VAL A 200 -13.14 -0.15 19.54
N PHE A 201 -12.83 1.01 18.97
CA PHE A 201 -12.59 2.25 19.69
C PHE A 201 -13.49 3.36 19.16
N LYS A 202 -13.81 4.32 20.03
CA LYS A 202 -14.52 5.53 19.61
C LYS A 202 -13.64 6.28 18.58
N PRO A 203 -14.19 6.67 17.42
CA PRO A 203 -13.45 7.47 16.46
C PRO A 203 -12.94 8.78 17.09
N PRO A 204 -11.69 9.17 16.83
CA PRO A 204 -11.16 10.43 17.32
C PRO A 204 -11.84 11.62 16.63
N SER A 205 -11.90 12.76 17.30
CA SER A 205 -12.58 13.96 16.78
C SER A 205 -11.91 14.59 15.56
N TRP A 206 -10.65 14.22 15.30
CA TRP A 206 -9.87 14.70 14.14
C TRP A 206 -10.05 13.84 12.89
N LEU A 207 -10.74 12.69 13.00
CA LEU A 207 -10.99 11.81 11.86
C LEU A 207 -11.82 12.55 10.79
N ASN A 208 -11.48 12.38 9.51
CA ASN A 208 -12.09 13.09 8.37
C ASN A 208 -11.95 14.64 8.46
N SER A 209 -10.83 15.12 9.03
CA SER A 209 -10.51 16.56 9.03
C SER A 209 -10.37 17.06 7.58
N PRO A 210 -11.14 18.10 7.17
CA PRO A 210 -11.02 18.69 5.84
C PRO A 210 -9.62 19.20 5.53
N GLU A 211 -8.90 19.69 6.54
CA GLU A 211 -7.54 20.19 6.42
C GLU A 211 -6.56 19.05 6.06
N ILE A 212 -6.71 17.88 6.70
CA ILE A 212 -5.89 16.70 6.39
C ILE A 212 -6.22 16.17 4.99
N LEU A 213 -7.49 16.12 4.63
CA LEU A 213 -7.92 15.71 3.29
C LEU A 213 -7.33 16.64 2.20
N GLU A 214 -7.38 17.96 2.41
CA GLU A 214 -6.83 18.94 1.48
C GLU A 214 -5.30 18.84 1.38
N ALA A 215 -4.61 18.61 2.50
CA ALA A 215 -3.17 18.36 2.49
C ALA A 215 -2.81 17.08 1.73
N ALA A 216 -3.59 16.01 1.92
CA ALA A 216 -3.38 14.75 1.21
C ALA A 216 -3.65 14.87 -0.29
N LYS A 217 -4.67 15.64 -0.72
CA LYS A 217 -4.94 15.90 -2.14
C LYS A 217 -3.74 16.56 -2.84
N LYS A 218 -3.10 17.53 -2.19
CA LYS A 218 -1.89 18.17 -2.73
C LYS A 218 -0.77 17.17 -2.92
N ILE A 219 -0.57 16.26 -1.97
CA ILE A 219 0.42 15.18 -2.09
C ILE A 219 0.07 14.23 -3.23
N ILE A 220 -1.21 13.84 -3.37
CA ILE A 220 -1.68 12.99 -4.47
C ILE A 220 -1.43 13.67 -5.82
N ASP A 221 -1.71 14.97 -5.93
CA ASP A 221 -1.44 15.72 -7.16
C ASP A 221 0.07 15.85 -7.45
N GLU A 222 0.90 16.05 -6.42
CA GLU A 222 2.36 16.03 -6.56
C GLU A 222 2.88 14.66 -7.01
N VAL A 223 2.35 13.57 -6.46
CA VAL A 223 2.67 12.20 -6.92
C VAL A 223 2.32 12.04 -8.39
N LYS A 224 1.13 12.46 -8.84
CA LYS A 224 0.75 12.40 -10.26
C LYS A 224 1.69 13.23 -11.13
N VAL A 225 2.06 14.43 -10.70
CA VAL A 225 3.00 15.30 -11.45
C VAL A 225 4.35 14.61 -11.60
N VAL A 226 4.93 14.10 -10.51
CA VAL A 226 6.20 13.38 -10.52
C VAL A 226 6.14 12.16 -11.44
N HIS A 227 5.01 11.47 -11.46
CA HIS A 227 4.83 10.24 -12.24
C HIS A 227 4.29 10.47 -13.66
N SER A 228 3.89 11.68 -14.04
CA SER A 228 3.35 12.02 -15.37
C SER A 228 4.37 11.84 -16.50
N GLU A 229 5.66 11.82 -16.19
CA GLU A 229 6.72 11.48 -17.15
C GLU A 229 6.67 9.99 -17.53
N TYR A 230 6.24 9.12 -16.62
CA TYR A 230 6.32 7.66 -16.75
C TYR A 230 4.97 7.00 -17.07
N TRP A 231 3.85 7.63 -16.67
CA TRP A 231 2.51 7.05 -16.77
C TRP A 231 1.54 7.99 -17.50
N ASP A 232 0.94 7.50 -18.58
CA ASP A 232 -0.01 8.26 -19.41
C ASP A 232 -1.29 8.60 -18.65
N CYS A 233 -1.70 7.77 -17.70
CA CYS A 233 -2.88 8.00 -16.87
C CYS A 233 -2.79 9.24 -15.96
N PHE A 234 -1.59 9.84 -15.84
CA PHE A 234 -1.34 11.06 -15.08
C PHE A 234 -1.07 12.30 -15.95
N LYS A 235 -1.19 12.19 -17.27
CA LYS A 235 -1.00 13.30 -18.22
C LYS A 235 -2.28 14.09 -18.48
#